data_AF-A0A815YVL9-F1
#
_entry.id   AF-A0A815YVL9-F1
#
_cell.length_a   1.000
_cell.length_b   1.000
_cell.length_c   1.000
_cell.angle_alpha   90.00
_cell.angle_beta   90.00
_cell.angle_gamma   90.00
#
_symmetry.space_group_name_H-M   'P 1'
#
loop_
_entity.id
_entity.type
_entity.pdbx_description
1 polymer ?
#
loop_
_entity_poly.entity_id
_entity_poly.type
_entity_poly.pdbx_seq_one_letter_code
_entity_poly.pdbx_strand_id
1 'polypeptide(L)'
;DITFRTDVIPSVIFAHWIIAFDDRSYQRITTFKKVPFDQHSVTLFVKEPFNILIIEYLNNSYLTVLREEFIPLDDISIDINIDNMCVNVSKLLNSTIFNYNYLHRIKYYQFPCVENLKLKCFYDEKHMCICDKNRYSNCFDYNHNMIYNCRGYNYCQNNGRCC
;
A
#
# COMPACT_ATOMS: atom_id res chain seq x y z
N ASP A 1 1.56 1.61 -16.45
CA ASP A 1 1.53 3.07 -16.24
C ASP A 1 0.64 3.47 -15.09
N ILE A 2 1.06 4.44 -14.29
CA ILE A 2 0.27 5.04 -13.22
C ILE A 2 -0.15 6.43 -13.67
N THR A 3 -1.44 6.75 -13.61
CA THR A 3 -1.99 8.07 -13.94
C THR A 3 -2.59 8.71 -12.69
N PHE A 4 -2.25 9.98 -12.46
CA PHE A 4 -2.75 10.78 -11.35
C PHE A 4 -3.95 11.62 -11.82
N ARG A 5 -5.13 11.42 -11.22
CA ARG A 5 -6.33 12.23 -11.50
C ARG A 5 -6.52 13.39 -10.50
N THR A 6 -5.48 13.76 -9.77
CA THR A 6 -5.51 14.77 -8.71
C THR A 6 -4.76 16.02 -9.15
N ASP A 7 -5.25 17.20 -8.77
CA ASP A 7 -4.59 18.49 -9.07
C ASP A 7 -3.21 18.62 -8.41
N VAL A 8 -2.98 17.88 -7.32
CA VAL A 8 -1.69 17.81 -6.63
C VAL A 8 -0.93 16.58 -7.10
N ILE A 9 -0.01 16.76 -8.04
CA ILE A 9 0.87 15.70 -8.53
C ILE A 9 2.06 15.58 -7.56
N PRO A 10 2.32 14.40 -6.99
CA PRO A 10 3.45 14.23 -6.09
C PRO A 10 4.78 14.29 -6.86
N SER A 11 5.80 14.94 -6.30
CA SER A 11 7.14 14.97 -6.91
C SER A 11 7.84 13.60 -6.90
N VAL A 12 7.47 12.76 -5.94
CA VAL A 12 8.03 11.41 -5.74
C VAL A 12 6.91 10.49 -5.29
N ILE A 13 6.90 9.27 -5.83
CA ILE A 13 6.09 8.17 -5.35
C ILE A 13 6.98 7.03 -4.86
N PHE A 14 6.48 6.26 -3.91
CA PHE A 14 7.01 4.96 -3.53
C PHE A 14 6.05 3.87 -4.00
N ALA A 15 6.62 2.83 -4.58
CA ALA A 15 5.89 1.66 -5.04
C ALA A 15 6.34 0.47 -4.21
N HIS A 16 5.40 -0.08 -3.44
CA HIS A 16 5.61 -1.25 -2.59
C HIS A 16 5.01 -2.47 -3.28
N TRP A 17 5.88 -3.33 -3.78
CA TRP A 17 5.55 -4.61 -4.39
C TRP A 17 5.56 -5.67 -3.29
N ILE A 18 4.41 -6.29 -3.03
CA ILE A 18 4.29 -7.36 -2.06
C ILE A 18 4.18 -8.69 -2.81
N ILE A 19 5.09 -9.59 -2.48
CA ILE A 19 5.16 -10.96 -2.99
C ILE A 19 4.74 -11.86 -1.83
N ALA A 20 3.61 -12.55 -1.96
CA ALA A 20 3.11 -13.47 -0.96
C ALA A 20 3.60 -14.89 -1.25
N PHE A 21 3.98 -15.63 -0.21
CA PHE A 21 4.39 -17.03 -0.29
C PHE A 21 3.38 -17.94 0.42
N ASP A 22 3.39 -19.23 0.09
CA ASP A 22 2.40 -20.21 0.59
C ASP A 22 2.46 -20.41 2.12
N ASP A 23 3.59 -20.14 2.75
CA ASP A 23 3.80 -20.24 4.19
C ASP A 23 3.23 -19.04 4.99
N ARG A 24 2.45 -18.18 4.33
CA ARG A 24 1.92 -16.91 4.86
C ARG A 24 3.01 -15.88 5.17
N SER A 25 4.24 -16.12 4.75
CA SER A 25 5.26 -15.07 4.70
C SER A 25 5.05 -14.20 3.46
N TYR A 26 5.62 -13.01 3.50
CA TYR A 26 5.63 -12.13 2.34
C TYR A 26 6.97 -11.40 2.26
N GLN A 27 7.35 -11.00 1.05
CA GLN A 27 8.46 -10.09 0.81
C GLN A 27 7.92 -8.77 0.27
N ARG A 28 8.39 -7.66 0.86
CA ARG A 28 8.13 -6.31 0.36
C ARG A 28 9.37 -5.76 -0.33
N ILE A 29 9.23 -5.44 -1.60
CA ILE A 29 10.22 -4.68 -2.37
C ILE A 29 9.67 -3.25 -2.51
N THR A 30 10.49 -2.25 -2.20
CA THR A 30 10.09 -0.85 -2.40
C THR A 30 10.99 -0.19 -3.43
N THR A 31 10.39 0.44 -4.42
CA THR A 31 11.09 1.28 -5.40
C THR A 31 10.53 2.69 -5.35
N PHE A 32 11.37 3.70 -5.44
CA PHE A 32 10.91 5.08 -5.57
C PHE A 32 10.98 5.53 -7.02
N LYS A 33 10.13 6.47 -7.40
CA LYS A 33 10.13 7.08 -8.73
C LYS A 33 9.82 8.56 -8.61
N LYS A 34 10.67 9.38 -9.23
CA LYS A 34 10.39 10.81 -9.40
C LYS A 34 9.35 10.98 -10.51
N VAL A 35 8.35 11.81 -10.24
CA VAL A 35 7.37 12.21 -11.24
C VAL A 35 7.83 13.55 -11.84
N PRO A 36 8.00 13.64 -13.17
CA PRO A 36 8.31 14.91 -13.82
C PRO A 36 7.17 15.93 -13.61
N PHE A 37 7.52 17.21 -13.46
CA PHE A 37 6.56 18.27 -13.11
C PHE A 37 5.47 18.51 -14.17
N ASP A 38 5.75 18.13 -15.41
CA ASP A 38 4.89 18.27 -16.58
C ASP A 38 4.11 16.99 -16.93
N GLN A 39 4.28 15.92 -16.14
CA GLN A 39 3.66 14.62 -16.41
C GLN A 39 2.60 14.28 -15.35
N HIS A 40 1.44 13.84 -15.85
CA HIS A 40 0.34 13.32 -15.02
C HIS A 40 0.36 11.80 -14.91
N SER A 41 1.42 11.18 -15.44
CA SER A 41 1.59 9.74 -15.38
C SER A 41 3.05 9.36 -15.21
N VAL A 42 3.27 8.14 -14.73
CA VAL A 42 4.60 7.58 -14.55
C VAL A 42 4.60 6.08 -14.81
N THR A 43 5.59 5.62 -15.58
CA THR A 43 5.80 4.19 -15.83
C THR A 43 6.73 3.61 -14.78
N LEU A 44 6.28 2.51 -14.18
CA LEU A 44 7.09 1.67 -13.29
C LEU A 44 7.45 0.38 -14.01
N PHE A 45 8.72 0.00 -13.93
CA PHE A 45 9.21 -1.28 -14.44
C PHE A 45 9.44 -2.21 -13.27
N VAL A 46 8.89 -3.41 -13.37
CA VAL A 46 9.03 -4.46 -12.37
C VAL A 46 9.59 -5.71 -13.04
N LYS A 47 10.57 -6.34 -12.39
CA LYS A 47 11.23 -7.55 -12.89
C LYS A 47 10.62 -8.82 -12.30
N GLU A 48 10.20 -8.75 -11.05
CA GLU A 48 9.70 -9.89 -10.30
C GLU A 48 8.16 -9.90 -10.29
N PRO A 49 7.52 -11.08 -10.33
CA PRO A 49 6.10 -11.19 -10.14
C PRO A 49 5.72 -10.75 -8.72
N PHE A 50 4.53 -10.15 -8.57
CA PHE A 50 4.02 -9.63 -7.30
C PHE A 50 2.51 -9.85 -7.20
N ASN A 51 2.00 -9.92 -5.97
CA ASN A 51 0.57 -10.09 -5.69
C ASN A 51 -0.11 -8.75 -5.46
N ILE A 52 0.56 -7.82 -4.79
CA ILE A 52 -0.01 -6.53 -4.39
C ILE A 52 0.92 -5.39 -4.78
N LEU A 53 0.36 -4.31 -5.31
CA LEU A 53 1.05 -3.04 -5.49
C LEU A 53 0.36 -1.95 -4.67
N ILE A 54 1.12 -1.37 -3.73
CA ILE A 54 0.72 -0.20 -2.96
C ILE A 54 1.55 0.97 -3.45
N ILE A 55 0.89 2.07 -3.83
CA ILE A 55 1.55 3.33 -4.15
C ILE A 55 1.41 4.25 -2.95
N GLU A 56 2.53 4.81 -2.49
CA GLU A 56 2.57 5.74 -1.38
C GLU A 56 3.12 7.09 -1.85
N TYR A 57 2.39 8.16 -1.52
CA TYR A 57 2.84 9.53 -1.71
C TYR A 57 2.13 10.47 -0.72
N LEU A 58 2.81 11.54 -0.29
CA LEU A 58 2.26 12.53 0.64
C LEU A 58 1.64 11.91 1.92
N ASN A 59 2.24 10.84 2.44
CA ASN A 59 1.77 10.04 3.60
C ASN A 59 0.43 9.32 3.39
N ASN A 60 -0.06 9.21 2.16
CA ASN A 60 -1.23 8.41 1.80
C ASN A 60 -0.78 7.16 1.05
N SER A 61 -1.34 6.01 1.42
CA SER A 61 -1.14 4.73 0.74
C SER A 61 -2.37 4.40 -0.10
N TYR A 62 -2.16 3.97 -1.33
CA TYR A 62 -3.20 3.64 -2.29
C TYR A 62 -3.00 2.19 -2.75
N LEU A 63 -4.02 1.34 -2.55
CA LEU A 63 -4.01 -0.02 -3.10
C LEU A 63 -4.35 0.06 -4.58
N THR A 64 -3.37 -0.24 -5.43
CA THR A 64 -3.49 -0.05 -6.87
C THR A 64 -3.67 -1.34 -7.64
N VAL A 65 -3.06 -2.43 -7.16
CA VAL A 65 -3.19 -3.76 -7.76
C VAL A 65 -3.35 -4.79 -6.65
N LEU A 66 -4.33 -5.66 -6.82
CA LEU A 66 -4.52 -6.87 -6.03
C LEU A 66 -4.72 -8.03 -7.02
N ARG A 67 -3.75 -8.95 -7.06
CA ARG A 67 -3.75 -10.16 -7.88
C ARG A 67 -3.93 -11.37 -6.96
N GLU A 68 -5.12 -11.94 -7.00
CA GLU A 68 -5.43 -13.21 -6.31
C GLU A 68 -4.91 -14.42 -7.10
N GLU A 69 -4.70 -14.28 -8.41
CA GLU A 69 -4.15 -15.30 -9.30
C GLU A 69 -2.88 -14.81 -9.99
N PHE A 70 -1.94 -15.73 -10.25
CA PHE A 70 -0.72 -15.44 -10.99
C PHE A 70 -1.05 -15.18 -12.46
N ILE A 71 -0.96 -13.93 -12.89
CA ILE A 71 -1.10 -13.54 -14.29
C ILE A 71 0.26 -12.94 -14.72
N PRO A 72 0.80 -13.31 -15.90
CA PRO A 72 2.05 -12.77 -16.42
C PRO A 72 2.08 -11.22 -16.48
N LEU A 73 3.28 -10.69 -16.73
CA LEU A 73 3.58 -9.26 -16.78
C LEU A 73 2.90 -8.58 -17.98
N ASP A 74 1.60 -8.32 -17.85
CA ASP A 74 0.88 -7.42 -18.75
C ASP A 74 1.13 -5.96 -18.37
N ASP A 75 1.10 -5.07 -19.36
CA ASP A 75 1.13 -3.62 -19.15
C ASP A 75 -0.11 -3.18 -18.36
N ILE A 76 0.05 -3.01 -17.05
CA ILE A 76 -1.04 -2.57 -16.17
C ILE A 76 -1.15 -1.05 -16.25
N SER A 77 -2.32 -0.55 -16.63
CA SER A 77 -2.70 0.85 -16.46
C SER A 77 -3.44 1.03 -15.13
N ILE A 78 -2.92 1.90 -14.27
CA ILE A 78 -3.40 2.15 -12.92
C ILE A 78 -3.83 3.61 -12.84
N ASP A 79 -5.08 3.83 -12.46
CA ASP A 79 -5.57 5.16 -12.12
C ASP A 79 -5.54 5.35 -10.60
N ILE A 80 -4.75 6.30 -10.12
CA ILE A 80 -4.76 6.71 -8.71
C ILE A 80 -6.01 7.56 -8.48
N ASN A 81 -6.90 7.03 -7.66
CA ASN A 81 -8.16 7.63 -7.25
C ASN A 81 -8.28 7.55 -5.73
N ILE A 82 -8.98 8.51 -5.12
CA ILE A 82 -9.29 8.53 -3.68
C ILE A 82 -10.02 7.26 -3.22
N ASP A 83 -10.82 6.65 -4.10
CA ASP A 83 -11.51 5.38 -3.82
C ASP A 83 -10.55 4.20 -3.57
N ASN A 84 -9.30 4.32 -4.04
CA ASN A 84 -8.25 3.33 -3.85
C ASN A 84 -7.36 3.61 -2.63
N MET A 85 -7.60 4.72 -1.92
CA MET A 85 -6.82 5.11 -0.75
C MET A 85 -7.12 4.19 0.44
N CYS A 86 -6.07 3.67 1.07
CA CYS A 86 -6.20 2.91 2.30
C CYS A 86 -6.48 3.86 3.47
N VAL A 87 -7.53 3.56 4.23
CA VAL A 87 -8.01 4.43 5.30
C VAL A 87 -7.47 3.94 6.65
N ASN A 88 -7.17 4.85 7.57
CA ASN A 88 -6.81 4.46 8.93
C ASN A 88 -8.03 3.80 9.63
N VAL A 89 -7.79 2.68 10.32
CA VAL A 89 -8.83 1.90 10.99
C VAL A 89 -9.62 2.69 12.04
N SER A 90 -9.03 3.73 12.64
CA SER A 90 -9.70 4.65 13.57
C SER A 90 -10.91 5.36 12.97
N LYS A 91 -10.95 5.52 11.64
CA LYS A 91 -12.08 6.13 10.92
C LYS A 91 -13.16 5.11 10.55
N LEU A 92 -12.87 3.81 10.67
CA LEU A 92 -13.73 2.72 10.22
C LEU A 92 -14.42 2.02 11.40
N LEU A 93 -13.77 1.99 12.56
CA LEU A 93 -14.33 1.36 13.76
C LEU A 93 -14.99 2.39 14.68
N ASN A 94 -16.03 1.96 15.37
CA ASN A 94 -16.61 2.73 16.47
C ASN A 94 -15.54 2.95 17.56
N SER A 95 -15.55 4.14 18.16
CA SER A 95 -14.72 4.53 19.32
C SER A 95 -14.60 3.43 20.40
N THR A 96 -15.69 2.74 20.75
CA THR A 96 -15.66 1.66 21.74
C THR A 96 -14.76 0.51 21.31
N ILE A 97 -14.89 0.05 20.06
CA ILE A 97 -14.10 -1.05 19.50
C ILE A 97 -12.65 -0.61 19.29
N PHE A 98 -12.45 0.62 18.79
CA PHE A 98 -11.12 1.17 18.56
C PHE A 98 -10.29 1.27 19.86
N ASN A 99 -10.95 1.55 20.99
CA ASN A 99 -10.34 1.65 22.31
C ASN A 99 -10.07 0.28 22.98
N TYR A 100 -10.51 -0.83 22.38
CA TYR A 100 -10.08 -2.14 22.86
C TYR A 100 -8.58 -2.33 22.70
N ASN A 101 -8.01 -3.19 23.55
CA ASN A 101 -6.63 -3.62 23.32
C ASN A 101 -6.51 -4.31 21.95
N TYR A 102 -5.29 -4.27 21.42
CA TYR A 102 -5.00 -4.73 20.06
C TYR A 102 -5.56 -6.13 19.72
N LEU A 103 -5.38 -7.12 20.61
CA LEU A 103 -5.84 -8.50 20.39
C LEU A 103 -7.36 -8.64 20.34
N HIS A 104 -8.09 -7.77 21.03
CA HIS A 104 -9.55 -7.75 20.96
C HIS A 104 -10.02 -6.98 19.74
N ARG A 105 -9.35 -5.86 19.42
CA ARG A 105 -9.66 -5.00 18.28
C ARG A 105 -9.50 -5.74 16.94
N ILE A 106 -8.46 -6.56 16.77
CA ILE A 106 -8.21 -7.32 15.53
C ILE A 106 -9.37 -8.27 15.17
N LYS A 107 -10.12 -8.76 16.16
CA LYS A 107 -11.29 -9.64 15.91
C LYS A 107 -12.39 -8.92 15.13
N TYR A 108 -12.40 -7.59 15.13
CA TYR A 108 -13.38 -6.77 14.43
C TYR A 108 -12.87 -6.28 13.07
N TYR A 109 -11.66 -6.62 12.64
CA TYR A 109 -11.09 -6.13 11.36
C TYR A 109 -11.77 -6.71 10.13
N GLN A 110 -12.54 -7.79 10.29
CA GLN A 110 -13.45 -8.28 9.25
C GLN A 110 -14.59 -7.28 8.94
N PHE A 111 -15.05 -6.54 9.93
CA PHE A 111 -16.26 -5.72 9.86
C PHE A 111 -16.18 -4.57 8.85
N PRO A 112 -15.09 -3.77 8.79
CA PRO A 112 -14.95 -2.72 7.76
C PRO A 112 -15.12 -3.22 6.32
N CYS A 113 -14.62 -4.41 6.01
CA CYS A 113 -14.74 -4.98 4.66
C CYS A 113 -16.18 -5.40 4.34
N VAL A 114 -16.91 -5.93 5.33
CA VAL A 114 -18.31 -6.36 5.15
C VAL A 114 -19.25 -5.17 5.04
N GLU A 115 -19.09 -4.15 5.88
CA GLU A 115 -19.98 -2.99 5.89
C GLU A 115 -19.78 -2.05 4.71
N ASN A 116 -18.52 -1.83 4.32
CA ASN A 116 -18.19 -0.92 3.23
C ASN A 116 -17.73 -1.71 2.01
N LEU A 117 -18.66 -2.00 1.10
CA LEU A 117 -18.38 -2.75 -0.13
C LEU A 117 -17.37 -2.06 -1.07
N LYS A 118 -17.17 -0.74 -0.94
CA LYS A 118 -16.19 0.03 -1.71
C LYS A 118 -14.81 0.06 -1.06
N LEU A 119 -14.69 -0.31 0.21
CA LEU A 119 -13.42 -0.33 0.91
C LEU A 119 -12.52 -1.42 0.31
N LYS A 120 -11.35 -1.00 -0.17
CA LYS A 120 -10.35 -1.91 -0.73
C LYS A 120 -9.27 -2.29 0.27
N CYS A 121 -8.86 -1.34 1.11
CA CYS A 121 -7.82 -1.55 2.12
C CYS A 121 -7.97 -0.56 3.27
N PHE A 122 -7.35 -0.91 4.39
CA PHE A 122 -7.19 -0.04 5.55
C PHE A 122 -5.92 -0.41 6.30
N TYR A 123 -5.51 0.42 7.25
CA TYR A 123 -4.31 0.17 8.04
C TYR A 123 -4.49 0.57 9.51
N ASP A 124 -3.73 -0.06 10.38
CA ASP A 124 -3.60 0.31 11.79
C ASP A 124 -2.15 0.76 12.10
N GLU A 125 -1.70 0.68 13.35
CA GLU A 125 -0.35 1.08 13.71
C GLU A 125 0.74 0.10 13.25
N LYS A 126 0.37 -1.12 12.85
CA LYS A 126 1.28 -2.25 12.59
C LYS A 126 0.98 -3.03 11.31
N HIS A 127 -0.21 -2.97 10.77
CA HIS A 127 -0.70 -3.83 9.69
C HIS A 127 -1.33 -3.01 8.58
N MET A 128 -1.16 -3.54 7.37
CA MET A 128 -1.99 -3.21 6.23
C MET A 128 -2.99 -4.35 6.03
N CYS A 129 -4.25 -4.02 5.85
CA CYS A 129 -5.34 -4.96 5.63
C CYS A 129 -5.99 -4.72 4.26
N ILE A 130 -6.28 -5.81 3.56
CA ILE A 130 -6.91 -5.81 2.24
C ILE A 130 -8.24 -6.54 2.32
N CYS A 131 -9.27 -5.93 1.74
CA CYS A 131 -10.57 -6.56 1.58
C CYS A 131 -10.59 -7.36 0.26
N ASP A 132 -10.65 -8.69 0.35
CA ASP A 132 -10.70 -9.55 -0.84
C ASP A 132 -12.08 -9.54 -1.53
N LYS A 133 -12.22 -10.31 -2.62
CA LYS A 133 -13.50 -10.44 -3.34
C LYS A 133 -14.64 -11.00 -2.49
N ASN A 134 -14.32 -11.87 -1.54
CA ASN A 134 -15.27 -12.46 -0.58
C ASN A 134 -15.52 -11.55 0.64
N ARG A 135 -14.92 -10.35 0.62
CA ARG A 135 -14.96 -9.36 1.70
C ARG A 135 -14.30 -9.82 2.98
N TYR A 136 -13.40 -10.80 2.94
CA TYR A 136 -12.52 -11.10 4.05
C TYR A 136 -11.41 -10.06 4.17
N SER A 137 -11.10 -9.68 5.41
CA SER A 137 -9.98 -8.82 5.73
C SER A 137 -8.70 -9.66 5.88
N ASN A 138 -7.79 -9.53 4.92
CA ASN A 138 -6.47 -10.14 4.97
C ASN A 138 -5.44 -9.11 5.41
N CYS A 139 -4.95 -9.26 6.64
CA CYS A 139 -3.99 -8.34 7.25
C CYS A 139 -2.59 -8.94 7.30
N PHE A 140 -1.59 -8.13 6.99
CA PHE A 140 -0.18 -8.49 7.08
C PHE A 140 0.57 -7.38 7.81
N ASP A 141 1.63 -7.76 8.53
CA ASP A 141 2.52 -6.79 9.18
C ASP A 141 2.98 -5.77 8.13
N TYR A 142 3.00 -4.49 8.46
CA TYR A 142 3.44 -3.44 7.56
C TYR A 142 4.17 -2.38 8.38
N ASN A 143 5.49 -2.34 8.25
CA ASN A 143 6.26 -1.26 8.88
C ASN A 143 6.00 0.05 8.12
N HIS A 144 5.10 0.88 8.66
CA HIS A 144 4.74 2.22 8.18
C HIS A 144 5.90 3.22 8.30
N ASN A 145 6.83 2.98 9.22
CA ASN A 145 7.98 3.85 9.48
C ASN A 145 9.25 3.27 8.85
N MET A 146 9.14 2.54 7.74
CA MET A 146 10.30 1.93 7.09
C MET A 146 11.28 3.03 6.70
N ILE A 147 12.48 2.97 7.26
CA ILE A 147 13.59 3.82 6.84
C ILE A 147 14.24 3.13 5.65
N TYR A 148 14.10 3.72 4.47
CA TYR A 148 14.81 3.26 3.28
C TYR A 148 16.30 3.58 3.43
N ASN A 149 17.10 2.57 3.75
CA ASN A 149 18.54 2.66 3.81
C ASN A 149 19.18 1.69 2.80
N CYS A 150 20.10 2.17 1.96
CA CYS A 150 20.87 1.29 1.07
C CYS A 150 21.80 0.37 1.88
N ARG A 151 21.33 -0.82 2.29
CA ARG A 151 22.15 -1.89 2.90
C ARG A 151 23.11 -1.41 4.01
N GLY A 152 22.68 -0.42 4.80
CA GLY A 152 23.48 0.16 5.89
C GLY A 152 24.50 1.24 5.49
N TYR A 153 24.65 1.58 4.21
CA TYR A 153 25.55 2.64 3.75
C TYR A 153 24.75 3.85 3.26
N ASN A 154 24.78 4.93 4.02
CA ASN A 154 24.22 6.20 3.58
C ASN A 154 25.30 7.05 2.92
N TYR A 155 25.53 6.85 1.62
CA TYR A 155 26.45 7.68 0.84
C TYR A 155 25.92 9.09 0.56
N CYS A 156 24.71 9.38 1.02
CA CYS A 156 24.02 10.62 0.75
C CYS A 156 24.47 11.69 1.75
N GLN A 157 25.05 12.77 1.24
CA GLN A 157 25.46 13.94 2.02
C GLN A 157 24.23 14.79 2.41
N ASN A 158 24.42 15.77 3.32
CA ASN A 158 23.39 16.72 3.74
C ASN A 158 22.10 16.09 4.32
N ASN A 159 22.23 15.05 5.15
CA ASN A 159 21.08 14.28 5.68
C ASN A 159 20.20 13.63 4.61
N GLY A 160 20.70 13.51 3.37
CA GLY A 160 20.05 12.68 2.36
C GLY A 160 19.98 11.23 2.84
N ARG A 161 18.96 10.49 2.42
CA ARG A 161 18.83 9.05 2.67
C ARG A 161 18.95 8.34 1.34
N CYS A 162 19.92 7.44 1.23
CA CYS A 162 20.08 6.63 0.03
C CYS A 162 19.06 5.48 0.02
N CYS A 163 18.40 5.31 -1.13
CA CYS A 163 17.44 4.23 -1.42
C CYS A 163 18.06 3.23 -2.41
#